data_AF-A0A1Y4WPJ5-F1
#
_entry.id   AF-A0A1Y4WPJ5-F1
#
_cell.length_a   1.000
_cell.length_b   1.000
_cell.length_c   1.000
_cell.angle_alpha   90.00
_cell.angle_beta   90.00
_cell.angle_gamma   90.00
#
_symmetry.space_group_name_H-M   'P 1'
#
loop_
_entity.id
_entity.type
_entity.pdbx_description
1 polymer ?
#
loop_
_entity_poly.entity_id
_entity_poly.type
_entity_poly.pdbx_seq_one_letter_code
_entity_poly.pdbx_strand_id
1 'polypeptide(L)'
;MTDSELIALYQARDPRAVEETRAQYGAWCAAIARRRLTDSRDVEECLNDCALAVWNAIPPAEPKHFRGWLGAIVRHRALGLV
;
A
#
# COMPACT_ATOMS: atom_id res chain seq x y z
N MET A 1 -0.42 8.07 13.83
CA MET A 1 -0.65 6.62 13.97
C MET A 1 0.65 5.86 13.72
N THR A 2 0.86 4.77 14.44
CA THR A 2 1.98 3.84 14.31
C THR A 2 1.66 2.69 13.36
N ASP A 3 2.68 2.02 12.82
CA ASP A 3 2.52 0.83 11.98
C ASP A 3 1.67 -0.26 12.67
N SER A 4 1.84 -0.47 13.98
CA SER A 4 1.09 -1.48 14.75
C SER A 4 -0.40 -1.15 14.87
N GLU A 5 -0.73 0.13 15.12
CA GLU A 5 -2.12 0.60 15.14
C GLU A 5 -2.76 0.46 13.76
N LEU A 6 -2.01 0.77 12.70
CA LEU A 6 -2.48 0.62 11.32
C LEU A 6 -2.79 -0.84 10.98
N ILE A 7 -1.89 -1.76 11.36
CA ILE A 7 -2.10 -3.21 11.18
C ILE A 7 -3.33 -3.66 11.97
N ALA A 8 -3.54 -3.15 13.19
CA ALA A 8 -4.72 -3.47 14.00
C ALA A 8 -6.03 -3.05 13.31
N LEU A 9 -6.06 -1.90 12.61
CA LEU A 9 -7.22 -1.49 11.81
C LEU A 9 -7.48 -2.47 10.65
N TYR A 10 -6.43 -2.90 9.94
CA TYR A 10 -6.57 -3.91 8.87
C TYR A 10 -7.07 -5.26 9.41
N GLN A 11 -6.54 -5.71 10.55
CA GLN A 11 -6.96 -6.92 11.26
C GLN A 11 -8.44 -6.86 11.65
N ALA A 12 -8.88 -5.70 12.16
CA ALA A 12 -10.28 -5.44 12.51
C ALA A 12 -11.20 -5.23 11.30
N ARG A 13 -10.67 -5.24 10.07
CA ARG A 13 -11.40 -4.92 8.83
C ARG A 13 -12.06 -3.55 8.89
N ASP A 14 -11.41 -2.60 9.57
CA ASP A 14 -11.87 -1.23 9.67
C ASP A 14 -11.47 -0.47 8.38
N PRO A 15 -12.42 0.10 7.62
CA PRO A 15 -12.13 0.79 6.37
C PRO A 15 -11.16 1.97 6.54
N ARG A 16 -11.06 2.56 7.74
CA ARG A 16 -10.10 3.62 8.06
C ARG A 16 -8.65 3.18 7.81
N ALA A 17 -8.36 1.88 7.85
CA ALA A 17 -7.03 1.35 7.55
C ALA A 17 -6.49 1.84 6.19
N VAL A 18 -7.34 1.87 5.17
CA VAL A 18 -6.94 2.30 3.81
C VAL A 18 -6.70 3.81 3.76
N GLU A 19 -7.59 4.59 4.36
CA GLU A 19 -7.47 6.06 4.42
C GLU A 19 -6.20 6.49 5.14
N GLU A 20 -5.94 5.88 6.29
CA GLU A 20 -4.76 6.17 7.10
C GLU A 20 -3.46 5.70 6.42
N THR A 21 -3.47 4.53 5.76
CA THR A 21 -2.32 4.07 4.96
C THR A 21 -2.01 5.08 3.86
N ARG A 22 -3.05 5.58 3.18
CA ARG A 22 -2.90 6.59 2.12
C ARG A 22 -2.37 7.90 2.69
N ALA A 23 -2.88 8.34 3.85
CA ALA A 23 -2.43 9.56 4.50
C ALA A 23 -0.95 9.48 4.91
N GLN A 24 -0.52 8.35 5.46
CA GLN A 24 0.84 8.18 5.99
C GLN A 24 1.87 7.82 4.92
N TYR A 25 1.51 7.00 3.94
CA TYR A 25 2.46 6.44 2.97
C TYR A 25 2.15 6.77 1.51
N GLY A 26 1.04 7.46 1.19
CA GLY A 26 0.60 7.67 -0.19
C GLY A 26 1.66 8.33 -1.08
N ALA A 27 2.24 9.45 -0.65
CA ALA A 27 3.29 10.13 -1.40
C ALA A 27 4.56 9.27 -1.57
N TRP A 28 4.91 8.50 -0.54
CA TRP A 28 6.05 7.59 -0.58
C TRP A 28 5.82 6.41 -1.52
N CYS A 29 4.62 5.82 -1.51
CA CYS A 29 4.23 4.77 -2.45
C CYS A 29 4.22 5.30 -3.89
N ALA A 30 3.69 6.50 -4.13
CA ALA A 30 3.73 7.15 -5.43
C ALA A 30 5.18 7.31 -5.93
N ALA A 31 6.10 7.73 -5.07
CA ALA A 31 7.52 7.86 -5.43
C ALA A 31 8.18 6.51 -5.79
N ILE A 32 7.71 5.39 -5.23
CA ILE A 32 8.16 4.06 -5.62
C ILE A 32 7.61 3.67 -7.00
N ALA A 33 6.31 3.83 -7.21
CA ALA A 33 5.64 3.51 -8.48
C ALA A 33 6.23 4.31 -9.65
N ARG A 34 6.51 5.61 -9.43
CA ARG A 34 7.13 6.51 -10.42
C ARG A 34 8.53 6.13 -10.88
N ARG A 35 9.19 5.18 -10.22
CA ARG A 35 10.47 4.62 -10.72
C ARG A 35 10.27 3.75 -11.97
N ARG A 36 9.03 3.35 -12.25
CA ARG A 36 8.65 2.50 -13.38
C ARG A 36 7.57 3.15 -14.25
N LEU A 37 6.56 3.74 -13.63
CA LEU A 37 5.40 4.33 -14.32
C LEU A 37 5.60 5.83 -14.55
N THR A 38 5.49 6.28 -15.79
CA THR A 38 5.67 7.70 -16.17
C THR A 38 4.35 8.46 -16.24
N ASP A 39 3.24 7.81 -16.60
CA ASP A 39 1.89 8.40 -16.58
C ASP A 39 1.37 8.47 -15.15
N SER A 40 0.82 9.62 -14.77
CA SER A 40 0.24 9.82 -13.43
C SER A 40 -0.99 8.96 -13.17
N ARG A 41 -1.76 8.61 -14.20
CA ARG A 41 -2.94 7.74 -14.11
C ARG A 41 -2.54 6.32 -13.79
N ASP A 42 -1.48 5.80 -14.42
CA ASP A 42 -0.94 4.47 -14.12
C ASP A 42 -0.41 4.41 -12.68
N VAL A 43 0.21 5.51 -12.21
CA VAL A 43 0.62 5.62 -10.79
C VAL A 43 -0.59 5.56 -9.87
N GLU A 44 -1.67 6.28 -10.17
CA GLU A 44 -2.89 6.27 -9.37
C GLU A 44 -3.56 4.89 -9.34
N GLU A 45 -3.69 4.24 -10.51
CA GLU A 45 -4.21 2.88 -10.65
C GLU A 45 -3.37 1.88 -9.85
N CYS A 46 -2.04 1.95 -9.99
CA CYS A 46 -1.12 1.14 -9.21
C CYS A 46 -1.33 1.30 -7.70
N LEU A 47 -1.56 2.53 -7.21
CA LEU A 47 -1.79 2.76 -5.78
C LEU A 47 -3.15 2.21 -5.30
N ASN A 48 -4.18 2.27 -6.13
CA ASN A 48 -5.47 1.65 -5.83
C ASN A 48 -5.35 0.12 -5.76
N ASP A 49 -4.63 -0.49 -6.71
CA ASP A 49 -4.32 -1.92 -6.70
C ASP A 49 -3.49 -2.33 -5.48
N CYS A 50 -2.57 -1.47 -5.05
CA CYS A 50 -1.81 -1.68 -3.82
C CYS A 50 -2.71 -1.67 -2.59
N ALA A 51 -3.62 -0.70 -2.49
CA ALA A 51 -4.57 -0.62 -1.38
C ALA A 51 -5.44 -1.88 -1.29
N LEU A 52 -5.97 -2.34 -2.43
CA LEU A 52 -6.73 -3.60 -2.51
C LEU A 52 -5.87 -4.82 -2.15
N ALA A 53 -4.61 -4.86 -2.60
CA ALA A 53 -3.70 -5.96 -2.29
C ALA A 53 -3.38 -6.03 -0.79
N VAL A 54 -3.12 -4.90 -0.14
CA VAL A 54 -2.88 -4.82 1.30
C VAL A 54 -4.13 -5.25 2.07
N TRP A 55 -5.29 -4.72 1.67
CA TRP A 55 -6.58 -5.08 2.25
C TRP A 55 -6.87 -6.58 2.15
N ASN A 56 -6.53 -7.23 1.04
CA ASN A 56 -6.76 -8.68 0.90
C ASN A 56 -5.70 -9.53 1.61
N ALA A 57 -4.49 -9.02 1.82
CA ALA A 57 -3.39 -9.76 2.42
C ALA A 57 -3.46 -9.83 3.96
N ILE A 58 -4.00 -8.79 4.61
CA ILE A 58 -4.21 -8.75 6.07
C ILE A 58 -5.70 -9.04 6.33
N PRO A 59 -6.09 -10.05 7.14
CA PRO A 59 -5.40 -10.56 8.34
C PRO A 59 -4.24 -11.57 8.24
N PRO A 60 -4.18 -12.55 7.31
CA PRO A 60 -3.20 -13.64 7.49
C PRO A 60 -1.75 -13.15 7.42
N ALA A 61 -1.50 -12.00 6.78
CA ALA A 61 -0.22 -11.32 6.85
C ALA A 61 -0.10 -10.43 8.11
N GLU A 62 0.99 -10.61 8.86
CA GLU A 62 1.38 -9.76 9.99
C GLU A 62 2.79 -9.18 9.76
N PRO A 63 2.91 -8.11 8.95
CA PRO A 63 4.21 -7.57 8.59
C PRO A 63 4.89 -6.88 9.79
N LYS A 64 6.02 -7.44 10.25
CA LYS A 64 6.85 -6.83 11.31
C LYS A 64 7.39 -5.43 10.96
N HIS A 65 7.56 -5.16 9.67
CA HIS A 65 8.00 -3.87 9.14
C HIS A 65 7.05 -3.42 8.04
N PHE A 66 5.93 -2.81 8.43
CA PHE A 66 4.83 -2.47 7.52
C PHE A 66 5.31 -1.62 6.33
N ARG A 67 6.09 -0.56 6.59
CA ARG A 67 6.63 0.29 5.52
C ARG A 67 7.42 -0.52 4.48
N GLY A 68 8.34 -1.39 4.91
CA GLY A 68 9.17 -2.17 3.98
C GLY A 68 8.35 -3.16 3.16
N TRP A 69 7.40 -3.83 3.80
CA TRP A 69 6.47 -4.77 3.18
C TRP A 69 5.54 -4.08 2.17
N LEU A 70 4.96 -2.93 2.54
CA LEU A 70 4.14 -2.10 1.65
C LEU A 70 4.93 -1.69 0.39
N GLY A 71 6.18 -1.25 0.56
CA GLY A 71 7.04 -0.90 -0.58
C GLY A 71 7.37 -2.07 -1.50
N ALA A 72 7.35 -3.32 -1.00
CA ALA A 72 7.48 -4.51 -1.84
C ALA A 72 6.22 -4.73 -2.69
N ILE A 73 5.02 -4.57 -2.10
CA ILE A 73 3.75 -4.64 -2.81
C ILE A 73 3.68 -3.60 -3.93
N VAL A 74 4.04 -2.34 -3.62
CA VAL A 74 4.01 -1.26 -4.63
C VAL A 74 4.94 -1.54 -5.80
N ARG A 75 6.15 -2.03 -5.53
CA ARG A 75 7.08 -2.43 -6.60
C ARG A 75 6.52 -3.58 -7.44
N HIS A 76 5.93 -4.59 -6.80
CA HIS A 76 5.37 -5.74 -7.49
C HIS A 76 4.18 -5.34 -8.37
N ARG A 77 3.28 -4.48 -7.89
CA ARG A 77 2.15 -3.98 -8.67
C ARG A 77 2.59 -3.12 -9.84
N ALA A 78 3.54 -2.21 -9.63
CA ALA A 78 4.09 -1.39 -10.71
C ALA A 78 4.74 -2.22 -11.84
N LEU A 79 5.31 -3.40 -11.54
CA LEU A 79 5.85 -4.29 -12.57
C LEU A 79 4.78 -4.91 -13.47
N GLY A 80 3.54 -5.07 -12.98
CA GLY A 80 2.44 -5.64 -13.76
C GLY A 80 1.78 -4.66 -14.74
N LEU A 81 2.15 -3.37 -14.68
CA LEU A 81 1.61 -2.28 -15.49
C LEU A 81 2.64 -1.73 -16.50
N VAL A 82 3.79 -2.40 -16.65
CA VAL A 82 4.84 -2.06 -17.63
C VAL A 82 4.72 -2.91 -18.88
#